data_AF-A0A7C4Q2B7-F1
#
_entry.id   AF-A0A7C4Q2B7-F1
#
_cell.length_a   1.000
_cell.length_b   1.000
_cell.length_c   1.000
_cell.angle_alpha   90.00
_cell.angle_beta   90.00
_cell.angle_gamma   90.00
#
_symmetry.space_group_name_H-M   'P 1'
#
loop_
_entity.id
_entity.type
_entity.pdbx_description
1 polymer ?
#
loop_
_entity_poly.entity_id
_entity_poly.type
_entity_poly.pdbx_seq_one_letter_code
_entity_poly.pdbx_strand_id
1 'polypeptide(L)'
;MRTNQKQAIINRALFTQRSFDSSRISVLSTLIHRFEEAGDYEVFISRTNRTPARFVVTVVEGDAPYQHNLDLSTLENPKERDCCREDADLRLHTGGVLGFYNSQGVSTFQVRIVRLGSKEKQVLFNHAEQIPAGDFFTVTPLRPGIYRVSDTLNKAEMALKVMMPPSPEQGKAEKATKVKGERPPSTYRPDQPLLVSVGKKGFDRREASLFSGQTLVFQVQSAARLRVELEKEDEAVTSPPKKRPDKPARTKKQS
;
A
#
# COMPACT_ATOMS: atom_id res chain seq x y z
N MET A 1 10.88 14.10 -41.34
CA MET A 1 10.38 14.62 -40.05
C MET A 1 10.57 13.56 -38.98
N ARG A 2 11.52 13.74 -38.06
CA ARG A 2 11.73 12.81 -36.93
C ARG A 2 10.64 13.09 -35.89
N THR A 3 9.78 12.12 -35.63
CA THR A 3 8.81 12.15 -34.54
C THR A 3 9.54 12.33 -33.23
N ASN A 4 9.33 13.48 -32.59
CA ASN A 4 9.82 13.79 -31.26
C ASN A 4 9.04 12.90 -30.27
N GLN A 5 9.47 11.65 -30.09
CA GLN A 5 8.89 10.77 -29.08
C GLN A 5 9.20 11.37 -27.71
N LYS A 6 8.22 12.06 -27.12
CA LYS A 6 8.28 12.49 -25.72
C LYS A 6 8.52 11.23 -24.88
N GLN A 7 9.73 11.12 -24.33
CA GLN A 7 10.10 10.02 -23.47
C GLN A 7 9.25 10.11 -22.20
N ALA A 8 8.45 9.07 -21.92
CA ALA A 8 7.64 9.05 -20.71
C ALA A 8 8.57 9.07 -19.48
N ILE A 9 8.42 10.08 -18.62
CA ILE A 9 9.10 10.13 -17.34
C ILE A 9 8.31 9.24 -16.38
N ILE A 10 8.87 8.08 -16.05
CA ILE A 10 8.25 7.10 -15.15
C ILE A 10 8.94 7.19 -13.80
N ASN A 11 8.16 7.21 -12.71
CA ASN A 11 8.71 7.07 -11.37
C ASN A 11 9.29 5.65 -11.20
N ARG A 12 10.59 5.51 -11.40
CA ARG A 12 11.30 4.22 -11.33
C ARG A 12 11.16 3.56 -9.95
N ALA A 13 10.99 4.33 -8.89
CA ALA A 13 10.86 3.81 -7.53
C ALA A 13 9.69 2.84 -7.38
N LEU A 14 8.58 3.07 -8.10
CA LEU A 14 7.43 2.16 -8.16
C LEU A 14 7.82 0.75 -8.60
N PHE A 15 8.70 0.67 -9.59
CA PHE A 15 9.06 -0.60 -10.22
C PHE A 15 10.27 -1.25 -9.56
N THR A 16 11.12 -0.51 -8.84
CA THR A 16 12.30 -1.06 -8.16
C THR A 16 12.06 -1.48 -6.72
N GLN A 17 10.88 -1.18 -6.17
CA GLN A 17 10.56 -1.51 -4.78
C GLN A 17 10.48 -3.03 -4.57
N ARG A 18 11.29 -3.53 -3.64
CA ARG A 18 11.36 -4.96 -3.27
C ARG A 18 10.94 -5.22 -1.82
N SER A 19 10.85 -4.17 -1.00
CA SER A 19 10.44 -4.27 0.38
C SER A 19 9.47 -3.14 0.77
N PHE A 20 8.65 -3.45 1.77
CA PHE A 20 7.70 -2.56 2.42
C PHE A 20 7.90 -2.70 3.91
N ASP A 21 7.92 -1.59 4.63
CA ASP A 21 8.14 -1.56 6.07
C ASP A 21 7.14 -0.58 6.67
N SER A 22 6.37 -1.02 7.66
CA SER A 22 5.36 -0.17 8.31
C SER A 22 5.94 1.08 8.95
N SER A 23 7.24 1.08 9.28
CA SER A 23 7.97 2.24 9.80
C SER A 23 8.43 3.23 8.72
N ARG A 24 8.19 2.91 7.43
CA ARG A 24 8.63 3.72 6.27
C ARG A 24 7.56 3.73 5.18
N ILE A 25 6.77 4.80 5.14
CA ILE A 25 5.70 4.95 4.14
C ILE A 25 6.32 5.22 2.75
N SER A 26 5.98 4.34 1.81
CA SER A 26 6.37 4.35 0.40
C SER A 26 5.17 4.62 -0.52
N VAL A 27 5.40 4.79 -1.82
CA VAL A 27 4.32 5.05 -2.80
C VAL A 27 3.32 3.91 -2.92
N LEU A 28 3.77 2.68 -2.71
CA LEU A 28 2.95 1.48 -2.85
C LEU A 28 2.44 0.96 -1.49
N SER A 29 2.43 1.81 -0.47
CA SER A 29 1.93 1.49 0.86
C SER A 29 1.13 2.64 1.46
N THR A 30 0.12 2.32 2.25
CA THR A 30 -0.64 3.32 3.01
C THR A 30 -0.77 2.85 4.45
N LEU A 31 -0.63 3.78 5.39
CA LEU A 31 -0.88 3.55 6.79
C LEU A 31 -2.18 4.26 7.17
N ILE A 32 -3.10 3.58 7.84
CA ILE A 32 -4.44 4.09 8.12
C ILE A 32 -4.63 4.03 9.63
N HIS A 33 -4.73 5.20 10.26
CA HIS A 33 -5.01 5.33 11.68
C HIS A 33 -6.49 5.56 11.93
N ARG A 34 -7.09 4.82 12.88
CA ARG A 34 -8.49 4.97 13.26
C ARG A 34 -8.62 5.75 14.58
N PHE A 35 -9.52 6.73 14.59
CA PHE A 35 -9.84 7.51 15.79
C PHE A 35 -11.10 6.96 16.46
N GLU A 36 -10.97 6.27 17.58
CA GLU A 36 -12.11 5.59 18.23
C GLU A 36 -12.95 6.50 19.12
N GLU A 37 -12.37 7.60 19.60
CA GLU A 37 -13.01 8.52 20.55
C GLU A 37 -13.11 9.93 19.98
N ALA A 38 -14.10 10.69 20.45
CA ALA A 38 -14.20 12.11 20.16
C ALA A 38 -13.12 12.90 20.93
N GLY A 39 -12.73 14.04 20.37
CA GLY A 39 -11.77 14.97 20.95
C GLY A 39 -10.79 15.55 19.93
N ASP A 40 -9.84 16.34 20.43
CA ASP A 40 -8.81 16.95 19.62
C ASP A 40 -7.51 16.16 19.68
N TYR A 41 -6.87 16.01 18.52
CA TYR A 41 -5.66 15.24 18.35
C TYR A 41 -4.63 16.08 17.61
N GLU A 42 -3.42 16.16 18.12
CA GLU A 42 -2.30 16.80 17.43
C GLU A 42 -1.53 15.77 16.62
N VAL A 43 -1.43 15.99 15.31
CA VAL A 43 -0.66 15.16 14.40
C VAL A 43 0.67 15.82 14.12
N PHE A 44 1.75 15.13 14.45
CA PHE A 44 3.12 15.54 14.18
C PHE A 44 3.65 14.74 13.01
N ILE A 45 4.10 15.44 11.97
CA ILE A 45 4.77 14.82 10.83
C ILE A 45 6.17 15.39 10.72
N SER A 46 7.19 14.56 10.99
CA SER A 46 8.58 14.95 10.91
C SER A 46 9.29 14.22 9.77
N ARG A 47 10.31 14.87 9.23
CA ARG A 47 11.30 14.27 8.33
C ARG A 47 12.68 14.57 8.90
N THR A 48 13.63 13.66 8.70
CA THR A 48 15.02 13.88 9.11
C THR A 48 15.51 15.25 8.59
N ASN A 49 16.02 16.11 9.49
CA ASN A 49 16.57 17.44 9.20
C ASN A 49 15.56 18.49 8.67
N ARG A 50 14.27 18.37 9.00
CA ARG A 50 13.25 19.38 8.67
C ARG A 50 12.39 19.71 9.89
N THR A 51 11.85 20.93 9.93
CA THR A 51 10.86 21.34 10.95
C THR A 51 9.63 20.43 10.83
N PRO A 52 9.16 19.82 11.93
CA PRO A 52 7.95 19.01 11.91
C PRO A 52 6.72 19.84 11.51
N ALA A 53 5.93 19.34 10.57
CA ALA A 53 4.59 19.84 10.34
C ALA A 53 3.68 19.41 11.50
N ARG A 54 2.78 20.29 11.90
CA ARG A 54 1.80 20.06 12.97
C ARG A 54 0.45 20.59 12.53
N PHE A 55 -0.60 19.84 12.83
CA PHE A 55 -1.98 20.28 12.66
C PHE A 55 -2.87 19.52 13.63
N VAL A 56 -4.06 20.05 13.86
CA VAL A 56 -5.06 19.48 14.75
C VAL A 56 -6.09 18.71 13.92
N VAL A 57 -6.47 17.55 14.43
CA VAL A 57 -7.60 16.74 13.98
C VAL A 57 -8.65 16.78 15.06
N THR A 58 -9.84 17.25 14.73
CA THR A 58 -10.98 17.28 15.66
C THR A 58 -11.95 16.17 15.30
N VAL A 59 -12.11 15.21 16.20
CA VAL A 59 -13.00 14.07 16.05
C VAL A 59 -14.32 14.36 16.77
N VAL A 60 -15.43 14.26 16.05
CA VAL A 60 -16.77 14.59 16.53
C VAL A 60 -17.76 13.46 16.31
N GLU A 61 -18.77 13.35 17.16
CA GLU A 61 -19.87 12.39 17.01
C GLU A 61 -20.96 12.87 16.02
N GLY A 62 -20.84 14.10 15.51
CA GLY A 62 -21.78 14.72 14.57
C GLY A 62 -21.34 14.61 13.11
N ASP A 63 -21.92 15.46 12.26
CA ASP A 63 -21.62 15.47 10.82
C ASP A 63 -20.16 15.89 10.55
N ALA A 64 -19.38 14.93 10.07
CA ALA A 64 -18.01 15.07 9.64
C ALA A 64 -17.63 13.92 8.68
N PRO A 65 -16.61 14.09 7.82
CA PRO A 65 -16.12 13.01 6.98
C PRO A 65 -15.61 11.80 7.77
N TYR A 66 -15.80 10.59 7.25
CA TYR A 66 -15.23 9.37 7.84
C TYR A 66 -13.78 9.13 7.46
N GLN A 67 -13.25 9.82 6.45
CA GLN A 67 -11.90 9.58 5.95
C GLN A 67 -11.28 10.84 5.39
N HIS A 68 -10.03 11.08 5.77
CA HIS A 68 -9.11 11.97 5.06
C HIS A 68 -7.88 11.18 4.62
N ASN A 69 -7.30 11.56 3.48
CA ASN A 69 -6.06 10.98 2.98
C ASN A 69 -5.01 12.09 2.86
N LEU A 70 -3.83 11.86 3.44
CA LEU A 70 -2.72 12.78 3.48
C LEU A 70 -1.57 12.24 2.63
N ASP A 71 -1.26 12.98 1.57
CA ASP A 71 -0.01 12.82 0.85
C ASP A 71 1.11 13.51 1.63
N LEU A 72 2.02 12.72 2.19
CA LEU A 72 3.13 13.24 2.97
C LEU A 72 4.11 14.07 2.12
N SER A 73 4.13 13.88 0.79
CA SER A 73 5.01 14.64 -0.09
C SER A 73 4.59 16.10 -0.28
N THR A 74 3.30 16.43 -0.15
CA THR A 74 2.80 17.80 -0.32
C THR A 74 3.05 18.66 0.91
N LEU A 75 3.49 18.05 2.02
CA LEU A 75 3.80 18.77 3.26
C LEU A 75 5.00 19.72 3.11
N GLU A 76 5.82 19.57 2.07
CA GLU A 76 6.92 20.49 1.79
C GLU A 76 6.45 21.86 1.30
N ASN A 77 5.29 21.92 0.65
CA ASN A 77 4.73 23.14 0.09
C ASN A 77 3.35 23.42 0.70
N PRO A 78 3.25 24.33 1.69
CA PRO A 78 1.97 24.69 2.31
C PRO A 78 0.88 25.10 1.31
N LYS A 79 1.26 25.66 0.16
CA LYS A 79 0.36 26.07 -0.93
C LYS A 79 -0.28 24.89 -1.68
N GLU A 80 0.31 23.70 -1.62
CA GLU A 80 -0.18 22.47 -2.26
C GLU A 80 -1.05 21.63 -1.31
N ARG A 81 -1.29 22.13 -0.08
CA ARG A 81 -2.14 21.46 0.92
C ARG A 81 -3.59 21.89 0.72
N ASP A 82 -4.45 20.94 0.38
CA ASP A 82 -5.91 21.14 0.39
C ASP A 82 -6.54 20.84 1.76
N CYS A 83 -5.93 19.96 2.57
CA CYS A 83 -6.51 19.43 3.80
C CYS A 83 -5.90 19.97 5.11
N CYS A 84 -4.76 20.67 5.06
CA CYS A 84 -4.00 21.10 6.26
C CYS A 84 -3.37 22.50 6.07
N ARG A 85 -4.14 23.45 5.55
CA ARG A 85 -3.75 24.88 5.62
C ARG A 85 -3.77 25.29 7.10
N GLU A 86 -3.01 26.32 7.47
CA GLU A 86 -2.86 26.75 8.88
C GLU A 86 -4.20 27.10 9.55
N ASP A 87 -5.28 27.32 8.78
CA ASP A 87 -6.66 27.57 9.23
C ASP A 87 -7.67 26.46 8.85
N ALA A 88 -7.22 25.31 8.35
CA ALA A 88 -8.12 24.21 7.97
C ALA A 88 -8.31 23.24 9.14
N ASP A 89 -9.44 23.37 9.84
CA ASP A 89 -9.86 22.41 10.86
C ASP A 89 -10.12 21.04 10.21
N LEU A 90 -9.17 20.10 10.37
CA LEU A 90 -9.37 18.74 9.87
C LEU A 90 -10.35 18.00 10.78
N ARG A 91 -11.61 17.94 10.37
CA ARG A 91 -12.67 17.27 11.12
C ARG A 91 -12.87 15.84 10.64
N LEU A 92 -13.06 14.92 11.59
CA LEU A 92 -13.40 13.52 11.35
C LEU A 92 -14.60 13.11 12.21
N HIS A 93 -15.41 12.19 11.70
CA HIS A 93 -16.41 11.51 12.51
C HIS A 93 -15.74 10.50 13.45
N THR A 94 -16.31 10.27 14.65
CA THR A 94 -15.88 9.19 15.56
C THR A 94 -15.85 7.82 14.85
N GLY A 95 -14.76 7.10 14.97
CA GLY A 95 -14.51 5.85 14.23
C GLY A 95 -13.98 6.07 12.81
N GLY A 96 -13.85 7.32 12.36
CA GLY A 96 -13.23 7.72 11.10
C GLY A 96 -11.72 7.48 11.10
N VAL A 97 -11.12 7.65 9.92
CA VAL A 97 -9.72 7.27 9.66
C VAL A 97 -8.93 8.37 8.98
N LEU A 98 -7.63 8.39 9.26
CA LEU A 98 -6.66 9.20 8.53
C LEU A 98 -5.67 8.28 7.82
N GLY A 99 -5.68 8.33 6.49
CA GLY A 99 -4.76 7.59 5.64
C GLY A 99 -3.51 8.41 5.34
N PHE A 100 -2.33 7.84 5.55
CA PHE A 100 -1.04 8.44 5.24
C PHE A 100 -0.38 7.67 4.09
N TYR A 101 -0.07 8.36 3.00
CA TYR A 101 0.65 7.82 1.85
C TYR A 101 1.70 8.81 1.35
N ASN A 102 2.59 8.37 0.46
CA ASN A 102 3.62 9.25 -0.09
C ASN A 102 3.68 9.12 -1.62
N SER A 103 3.30 10.15 -2.38
CA SER A 103 3.27 10.02 -3.85
C SER A 103 4.64 10.12 -4.55
N GLN A 104 5.66 10.70 -3.89
CA GLN A 104 6.94 11.01 -4.55
C GLN A 104 8.08 10.00 -4.33
N GLY A 105 7.87 8.88 -3.63
CA GLY A 105 8.89 7.83 -3.50
C GLY A 105 8.85 7.06 -2.18
N VAL A 106 10.02 6.62 -1.73
CA VAL A 106 10.20 6.11 -0.36
C VAL A 106 10.63 7.27 0.52
N SER A 107 9.83 7.61 1.53
CA SER A 107 10.14 8.71 2.43
C SER A 107 10.75 8.23 3.75
N THR A 108 11.27 9.19 4.50
CA THR A 108 11.68 9.03 5.91
C THR A 108 10.73 9.80 6.83
N PHE A 109 9.47 10.00 6.40
CA PHE A 109 8.49 10.66 7.24
C PHE A 109 8.19 9.80 8.45
N GLN A 110 8.06 10.46 9.60
CA GLN A 110 7.55 9.88 10.83
C GLN A 110 6.27 10.64 11.18
N VAL A 111 5.27 9.88 11.61
CA VAL A 111 3.95 10.39 11.95
C VAL A 111 3.68 9.93 13.36
N ARG A 112 3.34 10.88 14.22
CA ARG A 112 3.00 10.67 15.62
C ARG A 112 1.71 11.42 15.94
N ILE A 113 0.80 10.80 16.65
CA ILE A 113 -0.49 11.39 17.03
C ILE A 113 -0.60 11.39 18.56
N VAL A 114 -1.02 12.53 19.10
CA VAL A 114 -1.20 12.75 20.54
C VAL A 114 -2.60 13.27 20.77
N ARG A 115 -3.29 12.76 21.78
CA ARG A 115 -4.57 13.34 22.21
C ARG A 115 -4.32 14.61 23.03
N LEU A 116 -5.07 15.66 22.74
CA LEU A 116 -5.06 16.91 23.49
C LEU A 116 -6.09 16.86 24.63
N GLY A 117 -5.84 17.62 25.71
CA GLY A 117 -6.79 17.76 26.82
C GLY A 117 -6.78 16.65 27.88
N SER A 118 -6.06 15.54 27.68
CA SER A 118 -5.79 14.58 28.74
C SER A 118 -4.75 15.12 29.73
N LYS A 119 -4.92 14.85 31.04
CA LYS A 119 -3.99 15.31 32.11
C LYS A 119 -2.54 14.83 31.85
N GLU A 120 -2.38 13.74 31.12
CA GLU A 120 -1.10 13.22 30.64
C GLU A 120 -1.06 13.24 29.11
N LYS A 121 0.12 13.53 28.52
CA LYS A 121 0.32 13.44 27.06
C LYS A 121 0.27 11.98 26.63
N GLN A 122 -0.87 11.54 26.11
CA GLN A 122 -1.04 10.19 25.60
C GLN A 122 -0.64 10.14 24.12
N VAL A 123 0.47 9.46 23.82
CA VAL A 123 0.84 9.12 22.44
C VAL A 123 -0.01 7.94 22.00
N LEU A 124 -0.89 8.15 21.04
CA LEU A 124 -1.82 7.12 20.55
C LEU A 124 -1.23 6.34 19.37
N PHE A 125 -0.38 7.01 18.60
CA PHE A 125 0.19 6.43 17.40
C PHE A 125 1.59 6.97 17.18
N ASN A 126 2.53 6.07 16.92
CA ASN A 126 3.88 6.36 16.47
C ASN A 126 4.35 5.23 15.56
N HIS A 127 4.15 5.39 14.25
CA HIS A 127 4.39 4.30 13.31
C HIS A 127 5.86 3.91 13.15
N ALA A 128 6.78 4.78 13.58
CA ALA A 128 8.21 4.45 13.62
C ALA A 128 8.50 3.31 14.61
N GLU A 129 7.67 3.17 15.64
CA GLU A 129 7.78 2.11 16.65
C GLU A 129 6.91 0.91 16.28
N GLN A 130 5.61 1.15 16.07
CA GLN A 130 4.62 0.11 15.79
C GLN A 130 3.33 0.69 15.21
N ILE A 131 2.53 -0.16 14.59
CA ILE A 131 1.14 0.11 14.25
C ILE A 131 0.28 -0.36 15.44
N PRO A 132 -0.59 0.48 16.03
CA PRO A 132 -1.45 0.08 17.14
C PRO A 132 -2.58 -0.84 16.68
N ALA A 133 -3.28 -1.46 17.65
CA ALA A 133 -4.49 -2.21 17.36
C ALA A 133 -5.60 -1.29 16.82
N GLY A 134 -6.42 -1.80 15.91
CA GLY A 134 -7.50 -1.06 15.23
C GLY A 134 -7.08 -0.43 13.91
N ASP A 135 -5.78 -0.26 13.67
CA ASP A 135 -5.23 0.37 12.47
C ASP A 135 -5.02 -0.61 11.32
N PHE A 136 -4.78 -0.06 10.13
CA PHE A 136 -4.50 -0.83 8.92
C PHE A 136 -3.18 -0.41 8.28
N PHE A 137 -2.49 -1.38 7.71
CA PHE A 137 -1.34 -1.15 6.84
C PHE A 137 -1.58 -1.84 5.51
N THR A 138 -1.42 -1.11 4.41
CA THR A 138 -1.66 -1.65 3.07
C THR A 138 -0.37 -1.65 2.26
N VAL A 139 -0.22 -2.66 1.41
CA VAL A 139 0.88 -2.76 0.45
C VAL A 139 0.36 -3.26 -0.89
N THR A 140 0.88 -2.71 -1.98
CA THR A 140 0.54 -3.11 -3.35
C THR A 140 1.79 -3.60 -4.06
N PRO A 141 2.16 -4.89 -3.91
CA PRO A 141 3.35 -5.42 -4.56
C PRO A 141 3.15 -5.51 -6.07
N LEU A 142 4.12 -4.98 -6.82
CA LEU A 142 4.10 -5.01 -8.29
C LEU A 142 4.96 -6.13 -8.88
N ARG A 143 5.95 -6.64 -8.15
CA ARG A 143 6.85 -7.68 -8.66
C ARG A 143 6.28 -9.06 -8.34
N PRO A 144 6.05 -9.93 -9.33
CA PRO A 144 5.75 -11.33 -9.08
C PRO A 144 6.91 -12.03 -8.38
N GLY A 145 6.58 -12.95 -7.48
CA GLY A 145 7.56 -13.68 -6.70
C GLY A 145 7.01 -14.15 -5.35
N ILE A 146 7.91 -14.64 -4.53
CA ILE A 146 7.66 -15.06 -3.15
C ILE A 146 8.21 -13.98 -2.24
N TYR A 147 7.30 -13.42 -1.44
CA TYR A 147 7.60 -12.46 -0.40
C TYR A 147 7.51 -13.13 0.96
N ARG A 148 8.43 -12.77 1.85
CA ARG A 148 8.28 -13.00 3.28
C ARG A 148 7.60 -11.81 3.91
N VAL A 149 6.52 -12.08 4.62
CA VAL A 149 5.83 -11.11 5.46
C VAL A 149 6.18 -11.44 6.90
N SER A 150 6.67 -10.47 7.65
CA SER A 150 7.02 -10.63 9.06
C SER A 150 6.39 -9.55 9.92
N ASP A 151 5.94 -9.97 11.10
CA ASP A 151 5.69 -9.07 12.22
C ASP A 151 6.84 -9.22 13.21
N THR A 152 7.75 -8.26 13.17
CA THR A 152 8.97 -8.28 13.97
C THR A 152 8.71 -8.07 15.46
N LEU A 153 7.56 -7.48 15.83
CA LEU A 153 7.19 -7.27 17.23
C LEU A 153 6.70 -8.58 17.87
N ASN A 154 5.79 -9.29 17.18
CA ASN A 154 5.20 -10.53 17.68
C ASN A 154 5.94 -11.80 17.21
N LYS A 155 7.07 -11.65 16.49
CA LYS A 155 7.89 -12.75 15.93
C LYS A 155 7.05 -13.74 15.10
N ALA A 156 6.15 -13.20 14.28
CA ALA A 156 5.29 -13.98 13.41
C ALA A 156 5.70 -13.81 11.95
N GLU A 157 5.44 -14.84 11.14
CA GLU A 157 5.78 -14.84 9.71
C GLU A 157 4.69 -15.52 8.89
N MET A 158 4.55 -15.06 7.64
CA MET A 158 3.75 -15.73 6.61
C MET A 158 4.41 -15.54 5.24
N ALA A 159 4.15 -16.47 4.33
CA ALA A 159 4.56 -16.33 2.93
C ALA A 159 3.47 -15.66 2.09
N LEU A 160 3.88 -14.76 1.20
CA LEU A 160 3.00 -14.12 0.24
C LEU A 160 3.50 -14.42 -1.17
N LYS A 161 2.68 -15.12 -1.97
CA LYS A 161 2.96 -15.35 -3.38
C LYS A 161 2.26 -14.29 -4.22
N VAL A 162 3.05 -13.51 -4.96
CA VAL A 162 2.55 -12.51 -5.92
C VAL A 162 2.69 -13.09 -7.31
N MET A 163 1.58 -13.21 -8.02
CA MET A 163 1.51 -13.86 -9.33
C MET A 163 1.26 -12.82 -10.44
N MET A 164 1.70 -13.11 -11.66
CA MET A 164 1.22 -12.33 -12.81
C MET A 164 -0.27 -12.55 -13.01
N PRO A 165 -1.05 -11.49 -13.31
CA PRO A 165 -2.43 -11.67 -13.73
C PRO A 165 -2.49 -12.51 -15.01
N PRO A 166 -3.48 -13.41 -15.16
CA PRO A 166 -3.61 -14.22 -16.36
C PRO A 166 -3.83 -13.35 -17.58
N SER A 167 -3.27 -13.75 -18.74
CA SER A 167 -3.54 -13.04 -19.99
C SER A 167 -5.01 -13.19 -20.41
N PRO A 168 -5.58 -12.19 -21.11
CA PRO A 168 -6.96 -12.28 -21.62
C PRO A 168 -7.23 -13.49 -22.51
N GLU A 169 -6.21 -14.03 -23.17
CA GLU A 169 -6.30 -15.21 -24.05
C GLU A 169 -6.32 -16.52 -23.24
N GLN A 170 -5.55 -16.61 -22.16
CA GLN A 170 -5.54 -17.76 -21.25
C GLN A 170 -6.87 -17.92 -20.49
N GLY A 171 -7.48 -16.80 -20.07
CA GLY A 171 -8.78 -16.82 -19.39
C GLY A 171 -9.96 -17.31 -20.26
N LYS A 172 -9.79 -17.37 -21.60
CA LYS A 172 -10.77 -17.96 -22.53
C LYS A 172 -10.53 -19.46 -22.73
N ALA A 173 -9.28 -19.92 -22.75
CA ALA A 173 -8.93 -21.33 -22.90
C ALA A 173 -9.36 -22.16 -21.68
N GLU A 174 -9.14 -21.67 -20.46
CA GLU A 174 -9.53 -22.39 -19.22
C GLU A 174 -11.05 -22.48 -19.01
N LYS A 175 -11.84 -21.61 -19.65
CA LYS A 175 -13.32 -21.74 -19.66
C LYS A 175 -13.80 -22.90 -20.53
N ALA A 176 -13.01 -23.33 -21.52
CA ALA A 176 -13.38 -24.40 -22.45
C ALA A 176 -13.06 -25.81 -21.93
N THR A 177 -12.15 -25.94 -20.96
CA THR A 177 -11.63 -27.24 -20.46
C THR A 177 -12.17 -27.64 -19.08
N LYS A 178 -13.35 -27.13 -18.67
CA LYS A 178 -13.85 -27.39 -17.32
C LYS A 178 -14.28 -28.84 -17.10
N VAL A 179 -13.52 -29.55 -16.27
CA VAL A 179 -13.99 -30.69 -15.50
C VAL A 179 -14.90 -30.16 -14.37
N LYS A 180 -16.05 -30.82 -14.18
CA LYS A 180 -17.09 -30.45 -13.22
C LYS A 180 -16.54 -30.61 -11.78
N GLY A 181 -16.13 -29.51 -11.15
CA GLY A 181 -15.70 -29.50 -9.73
C GLY A 181 -14.54 -28.56 -9.38
N GLU A 182 -13.77 -28.10 -10.36
CA GLU A 182 -12.64 -27.20 -10.09
C GLU A 182 -13.11 -25.75 -9.88
N ARG A 183 -12.68 -25.15 -8.76
CA ARG A 183 -12.87 -23.71 -8.50
C ARG A 183 -12.20 -22.94 -9.65
N PRO A 184 -12.90 -22.01 -10.32
CA PRO A 184 -12.31 -21.25 -11.39
C PRO A 184 -11.04 -20.53 -10.91
N PRO A 185 -10.00 -20.41 -11.75
CA PRO A 185 -8.86 -19.56 -11.42
C PRO A 185 -9.39 -18.17 -11.07
N SER A 186 -8.92 -17.63 -9.94
CA SER A 186 -9.42 -16.36 -9.42
C SER A 186 -9.29 -15.32 -10.52
N THR A 187 -10.42 -14.71 -10.88
CA THR A 187 -10.42 -13.62 -11.85
C THR A 187 -9.57 -12.49 -11.26
N TYR A 188 -8.70 -11.87 -12.06
CA TYR A 188 -7.96 -10.70 -11.62
C TYR A 188 -8.95 -9.58 -11.26
N ARG A 189 -8.95 -9.17 -9.99
CA ARG A 189 -9.87 -8.19 -9.43
C ARG A 189 -9.07 -7.16 -8.64
N PRO A 190 -8.51 -6.12 -9.30
CA PRO A 190 -7.72 -5.10 -8.60
C PRO A 190 -8.57 -4.32 -7.58
N ASP A 191 -9.88 -4.31 -7.75
CA ASP A 191 -10.88 -3.75 -6.84
C ASP A 191 -11.08 -4.57 -5.56
N GLN A 192 -10.58 -5.81 -5.50
CA GLN A 192 -10.74 -6.70 -4.36
C GLN A 192 -9.40 -6.88 -3.63
N PRO A 193 -9.17 -6.16 -2.52
CA PRO A 193 -7.98 -6.34 -1.73
C PRO A 193 -8.00 -7.70 -1.01
N LEU A 194 -6.81 -8.23 -0.75
CA LEU A 194 -6.64 -9.37 0.13
C LEU A 194 -6.50 -8.88 1.57
N LEU A 195 -7.44 -9.24 2.45
CA LEU A 195 -7.37 -8.90 3.87
C LEU A 195 -6.68 -10.01 4.66
N VAL A 196 -5.73 -9.63 5.52
CA VAL A 196 -5.03 -10.50 6.48
C VAL A 196 -5.10 -9.87 7.87
N SER A 197 -5.57 -10.63 8.85
CA SER A 197 -5.58 -10.18 10.25
C SER A 197 -4.24 -10.47 10.92
N VAL A 198 -3.76 -9.51 11.72
CA VAL A 198 -2.52 -9.63 12.50
C VAL A 198 -2.87 -9.46 13.98
N GLY A 199 -2.75 -10.52 14.77
CA GLY A 199 -3.05 -10.51 16.19
C GLY A 199 -1.88 -11.01 17.04
N LYS A 200 -2.11 -11.17 18.35
CA LYS A 200 -1.06 -11.59 19.32
C LYS A 200 -0.47 -12.96 19.00
N LYS A 201 -1.22 -13.81 18.29
CA LYS A 201 -0.80 -15.15 17.84
C LYS A 201 -0.14 -15.13 16.46
N GLY A 202 0.09 -13.95 15.89
CA GLY A 202 0.60 -13.74 14.54
C GLY A 202 -0.50 -13.55 13.51
N PHE A 203 -0.19 -13.92 12.26
CA PHE A 203 -1.10 -13.83 11.13
C PHE A 203 -2.22 -14.87 11.20
N ASP A 204 -3.42 -14.52 10.72
CA ASP A 204 -4.55 -15.45 10.62
C ASP A 204 -4.34 -16.59 9.60
N ARG A 205 -3.28 -16.50 8.80
CA ARG A 205 -2.87 -17.50 7.80
C ARG A 205 -1.36 -17.55 7.68
N ARG A 206 -0.84 -18.72 7.32
CA ARG A 206 0.60 -18.94 7.09
C ARG A 206 1.04 -18.59 5.67
N GLU A 207 0.12 -18.64 4.72
CA GLU A 207 0.39 -18.38 3.32
C GLU A 207 -0.78 -17.62 2.70
N ALA A 208 -0.48 -16.77 1.73
CA ALA A 208 -1.49 -16.12 0.93
C ALA A 208 -1.00 -15.89 -0.50
N SER A 209 -1.93 -15.69 -1.42
CA SER A 209 -1.62 -15.43 -2.83
C SER A 209 -2.49 -14.30 -3.37
N LEU A 210 -1.88 -13.43 -4.17
CA LEU A 210 -2.56 -12.35 -4.88
C LEU A 210 -1.87 -12.09 -6.22
N PHE A 211 -2.53 -11.36 -7.10
CA PHE A 211 -1.94 -10.93 -8.36
C PHE A 211 -1.19 -9.60 -8.21
N SER A 212 -0.14 -9.41 -8.99
CA SER A 212 0.59 -8.15 -9.09
C SER A 212 -0.37 -6.98 -9.30
N GLY A 213 -0.18 -5.92 -8.50
CA GLY A 213 -1.05 -4.75 -8.50
C GLY A 213 -2.34 -4.88 -7.67
N GLN A 214 -2.63 -6.05 -7.08
CA GLN A 214 -3.66 -6.16 -6.04
C GLN A 214 -3.10 -5.73 -4.68
N THR A 215 -3.94 -5.07 -3.88
CA THR A 215 -3.56 -4.60 -2.55
C THR A 215 -3.71 -5.71 -1.51
N LEU A 216 -2.68 -5.89 -0.70
CA LEU A 216 -2.74 -6.62 0.56
C LEU A 216 -3.02 -5.62 1.69
N VAL A 217 -4.04 -5.90 2.50
CA VAL A 217 -4.44 -5.09 3.65
C VAL A 217 -4.19 -5.92 4.91
N PHE A 218 -3.37 -5.39 5.81
CA PHE A 218 -3.18 -5.92 7.15
C PHE A 218 -4.13 -5.20 8.10
N GLN A 219 -5.05 -5.94 8.71
CA GLN A 219 -5.88 -5.47 9.81
C GLN A 219 -5.19 -5.79 11.13
N VAL A 220 -4.72 -4.77 11.84
CA VAL A 220 -3.92 -4.93 13.06
C VAL A 220 -4.87 -5.06 14.25
N GLN A 221 -4.99 -6.26 14.80
CA GLN A 221 -5.82 -6.55 15.98
C GLN A 221 -5.04 -6.44 17.30
N SER A 222 -3.71 -6.51 17.22
CA SER A 222 -2.79 -6.20 18.30
C SER A 222 -1.59 -5.48 17.72
N ALA A 223 -0.95 -4.60 18.50
CA ALA A 223 0.20 -3.84 18.03
C ALA A 223 1.19 -4.71 17.24
N ALA A 224 1.67 -4.19 16.10
CA ALA A 224 2.48 -4.96 15.14
C ALA A 224 3.53 -4.07 14.47
N ARG A 225 4.62 -4.70 14.00
CA ARG A 225 5.64 -4.05 13.17
C ARG A 225 5.91 -4.88 11.92
N LEU A 226 5.28 -4.47 10.83
CA LEU A 226 5.13 -5.26 9.62
C LEU A 226 6.22 -4.96 8.59
N ARG A 227 6.79 -6.01 8.02
CA ARG A 227 7.70 -5.94 6.88
C ARG A 227 7.29 -6.96 5.83
N VAL A 228 7.32 -6.56 4.56
CA VAL A 228 7.05 -7.41 3.40
C VAL A 228 8.25 -7.32 2.48
N GLU A 229 8.93 -8.43 2.21
CA GLU A 229 10.20 -8.43 1.50
C GLU A 229 10.24 -9.52 0.42
N LEU A 230 10.59 -9.14 -0.80
CA LEU A 230 10.74 -10.05 -1.93
C LEU A 230 11.99 -10.91 -1.74
N GLU A 231 11.80 -12.19 -1.41
CA GLU A 231 12.89 -13.16 -1.24
C GLU A 231 13.29 -13.78 -2.57
N LYS A 232 12.30 -14.21 -3.36
CA LYS A 232 12.52 -14.86 -4.66
C LYS A 232 11.64 -14.22 -5.72
N GLU A 233 12.25 -13.64 -6.73
CA GLU A 233 11.53 -13.10 -7.89
C GLU A 233 11.10 -14.23 -8.83
N ASP A 234 9.94 -14.08 -9.47
CA ASP A 234 9.44 -15.07 -10.44
C ASP A 234 10.36 -15.14 -11.67
N GLU A 235 10.68 -16.35 -12.11
CA GLU A 235 11.55 -16.62 -13.27
C GLU A 235 10.96 -16.05 -14.57
N ALA A 236 9.63 -15.95 -14.67
CA ALA A 236 8.97 -15.33 -15.81
C ALA A 236 9.30 -13.83 -15.97
N VAL A 237 9.73 -13.17 -14.88
CA VAL A 237 10.12 -11.75 -14.86
C VAL A 237 11.59 -11.56 -15.19
N THR A 238 12.45 -12.52 -14.80
CA THR A 238 13.90 -12.46 -15.00
C THR A 238 14.36 -13.08 -16.32
N SER A 239 13.53 -13.91 -16.94
CA SER A 239 13.81 -14.53 -18.24
C SER A 239 13.71 -13.52 -19.39
N PRO A 240 14.65 -13.52 -20.36
CA PRO A 240 14.54 -12.69 -21.54
C PRO A 240 13.22 -12.97 -22.26
N PRO A 241 12.52 -11.94 -22.81
CA PRO A 241 11.32 -12.17 -23.59
C PRO A 241 11.65 -13.14 -24.72
N LYS A 242 10.89 -14.24 -24.82
CA LYS A 242 11.03 -15.19 -25.94
C LYS A 242 10.92 -14.37 -27.23
N LYS A 243 11.95 -14.47 -28.09
CA LYS A 243 11.98 -13.77 -29.39
C LYS A 243 10.64 -14.01 -30.09
N ARG A 244 9.97 -12.94 -30.46
CA ARG A 244 8.77 -13.01 -31.31
C ARG A 244 9.16 -13.80 -32.56
N PRO A 245 8.41 -14.83 -32.97
CA PRO A 245 8.72 -15.54 -34.21
C PRO A 245 8.79 -14.53 -35.35
N ASP A 246 9.83 -14.60 -36.16
CA ASP A 246 9.97 -13.72 -37.31
C ASP A 246 8.74 -13.88 -38.19
N LYS A 247 8.08 -12.76 -38.46
CA LYS A 247 6.89 -12.73 -39.31
C LYS A 247 7.33 -13.24 -40.69
N PRO A 248 6.72 -14.32 -41.23
CA PRO A 248 7.16 -14.88 -42.50
C PRO A 248 7.08 -13.79 -43.57
N ALA A 249 8.17 -13.63 -44.32
CA ALA A 249 8.27 -12.65 -45.38
C ALA A 249 7.12 -12.86 -46.36
N ARG A 250 6.32 -11.81 -46.56
CA ARG A 250 5.18 -11.82 -47.48
C ARG A 250 5.72 -12.08 -48.89
N THR A 251 5.50 -13.29 -49.42
CA THR A 251 5.89 -13.66 -50.77
C THR A 251 5.21 -12.70 -51.74
N LYS A 252 6.00 -11.85 -52.41
CA LYS A 252 5.50 -11.03 -53.52
C LYS A 252 5.13 -12.00 -54.64
N LYS A 253 3.83 -12.14 -54.93
CA LYS A 253 3.38 -12.71 -56.21
C LYS A 253 3.88 -11.79 -57.31
N GLN A 254 4.78 -12.30 -58.16
CA GLN A 254 5.09 -11.68 -59.43
C GLN A 254 3.88 -11.92 -60.36
N SER A 255 3.35 -10.82 -60.89
CA SER A 255 2.41 -10.79 -62.01
C SER A 255 3.17 -10.73 -63.32
#